data_AF-A0A7Y6Z425-F1
#
_entry.id   AF-A0A7Y6Z425-F1
#
_cell.length_a   1.000
_cell.length_b   1.000
_cell.length_c   1.000
_cell.angle_alpha   90.00
_cell.angle_beta   90.00
_cell.angle_gamma   90.00
#
_symmetry.space_group_name_H-M   'P 1'
#
loop_
_entity.id
_entity.type
_entity.pdbx_description
1 polymer ?
#
loop_
_entity_poly.entity_id
_entity_poly.type
_entity_poly.pdbx_seq_one_letter_code
_entity_poly.pdbx_strand_id
1 'polypeptide(L)'
;MPIKSLILALSIALTSLAAPLSHAADEATRTIATILYNLNHFPSDSEKASLQAIVASDSATDAEKTVASALANIQHKVSDTDAAALQQVVDNAEASAEVRELAQILLNVMHSPSAEDKGKLQAMM
;
A
#
# COMPACT_ATOMS: atom_id res chain seq x y z
N MET A 1 48.03 23.27 -40.98
CA MET A 1 46.99 23.55 -39.96
C MET A 1 45.67 22.92 -40.42
N PRO A 2 44.86 22.37 -39.51
CA PRO A 2 44.54 20.94 -39.54
C PRO A 2 43.23 20.54 -40.23
N ILE A 3 43.24 19.26 -40.61
CA ILE A 3 42.18 18.36 -41.06
C ILE A 3 40.93 18.52 -40.18
N LYS A 4 39.78 18.77 -40.80
CA LYS A 4 38.47 18.75 -40.13
C LYS A 4 38.09 17.30 -39.84
N SER A 5 38.14 16.95 -38.56
CA SER A 5 37.87 15.60 -38.05
C SER A 5 36.44 15.14 -38.32
N LEU A 6 36.38 13.93 -38.88
CA LEU A 6 35.24 13.02 -38.89
C LEU A 6 34.90 12.60 -37.45
N ILE A 7 33.65 12.76 -37.00
CA ILE A 7 33.08 11.96 -35.88
C ILE A 7 31.64 11.58 -36.21
N LEU A 8 31.47 10.30 -36.53
CA LEU A 8 30.25 9.53 -36.41
C LEU A 8 30.11 9.09 -34.94
N ALA A 9 28.98 9.35 -34.29
CA ALA A 9 28.61 8.64 -33.06
C ALA A 9 27.09 8.61 -32.87
N LEU A 10 26.53 7.47 -33.28
CA LEU A 10 25.26 6.90 -32.85
C LEU A 10 25.19 6.88 -31.31
N SER A 11 24.10 7.35 -30.71
CA SER A 11 23.85 7.14 -29.27
C SER A 11 22.38 6.84 -29.02
N ILE A 12 22.21 5.72 -28.34
CA ILE A 12 21.03 4.88 -28.20
C ILE A 12 19.97 5.57 -27.32
N ALA A 13 18.74 5.66 -27.82
CA ALA A 13 17.58 5.94 -26.99
C ALA A 13 17.25 4.68 -26.19
N LEU A 14 17.87 4.53 -25.01
CA LEU A 14 17.45 3.53 -24.03
C LEU A 14 16.25 4.09 -23.27
N THR A 15 15.05 3.93 -23.84
CA THR A 15 13.81 4.26 -23.14
C THR A 15 13.65 3.31 -21.97
N SER A 16 13.79 3.85 -20.77
CA SER A 16 13.59 3.20 -19.48
C SER A 16 12.21 2.55 -19.38
N LEU A 17 12.18 1.22 -19.42
CA LEU A 17 11.01 0.39 -19.15
C LEU A 17 10.94 0.12 -17.63
N ALA A 18 10.43 1.08 -16.87
CA ALA A 18 10.17 0.92 -15.44
C ALA A 18 8.81 1.54 -15.09
N ALA A 19 7.72 0.82 -15.35
CA ALA A 19 6.37 1.30 -15.01
C ALA A 19 5.32 0.26 -14.52
N PRO A 20 5.54 -1.07 -14.45
CA PRO A 20 4.46 -1.96 -13.99
C PRO A 20 4.33 -2.08 -12.46
N LEU A 21 5.39 -1.82 -11.67
CA LEU A 21 5.36 -2.03 -10.22
C LEU A 21 4.57 -0.94 -9.47
N SER A 22 4.62 0.31 -9.96
CA SER A 22 3.99 1.44 -9.27
C SER A 22 2.46 1.42 -9.34
N HIS A 23 1.88 0.84 -10.39
CA HIS A 23 0.41 0.78 -10.54
C HIS A 23 -0.23 -0.27 -9.63
N ALA A 24 0.42 -1.43 -9.44
CA ALA A 24 -0.15 -2.50 -8.64
C ALA A 24 -0.11 -2.21 -7.12
N ALA A 25 0.92 -1.53 -6.64
CA ALA A 25 0.98 -1.01 -5.28
C ALA A 25 -0.13 0.01 -5.01
N ASP A 26 -0.39 0.90 -5.98
CA ASP A 26 -1.48 1.88 -5.89
C ASP A 26 -2.86 1.20 -5.75
N GLU A 27 -3.11 0.12 -6.50
CA GLU A 27 -4.34 -0.67 -6.40
C GLU A 27 -4.50 -1.42 -5.06
N ALA A 28 -3.40 -1.98 -4.51
CA ALA A 28 -3.43 -2.63 -3.21
C ALA A 28 -3.77 -1.62 -2.10
N THR A 29 -3.08 -0.48 -2.10
CA THR A 29 -3.32 0.63 -1.17
C THR A 29 -4.78 1.13 -1.26
N ARG A 30 -5.29 1.35 -2.47
CA ARG A 30 -6.69 1.78 -2.73
C ARG A 30 -7.72 0.77 -2.22
N THR A 31 -7.47 -0.51 -2.43
CA THR A 31 -8.35 -1.60 -1.97
C THR A 31 -8.39 -1.66 -0.45
N ILE A 32 -7.23 -1.60 0.22
CA ILE A 32 -7.15 -1.56 1.69
C ILE A 32 -7.88 -0.32 2.22
N ALA A 33 -7.65 0.86 1.63
CA ALA A 33 -8.32 2.10 2.03
C ALA A 33 -9.84 2.00 1.90
N THR A 34 -10.34 1.43 0.80
CA THR A 34 -11.78 1.25 0.55
C THR A 34 -12.43 0.33 1.57
N ILE A 35 -11.80 -0.80 1.89
CA ILE A 35 -12.33 -1.75 2.88
C ILE A 35 -12.29 -1.12 4.26
N LEU A 36 -11.17 -0.47 4.63
CA LEU A 36 -11.03 0.18 5.91
C LEU A 36 -12.05 1.32 6.09
N TYR A 37 -12.32 2.10 5.04
CA TYR A 37 -13.33 3.18 5.04
C TYR A 37 -14.74 2.66 5.34
N ASN A 38 -15.09 1.52 4.72
CA ASN A 38 -16.40 0.88 4.88
C ASN A 38 -16.47 -0.07 6.08
N LEU A 39 -15.35 -0.27 6.79
CA LEU A 39 -15.27 -1.20 7.90
C LEU A 39 -16.34 -0.89 8.94
N ASN A 40 -17.19 -1.89 9.18
CA ASN A 40 -18.21 -1.88 10.22
C ASN A 40 -18.05 -3.14 11.05
N HIS A 41 -17.35 -3.00 12.18
CA HIS A 41 -16.93 -4.08 13.07
C HIS A 41 -15.78 -4.91 12.49
N PHE A 42 -16.05 -5.71 11.45
CA PHE A 42 -15.06 -6.55 10.76
C PHE A 42 -15.37 -6.62 9.25
N PRO A 43 -14.39 -6.98 8.39
CA PRO A 43 -14.63 -7.07 6.96
C PRO A 43 -15.54 -8.26 6.64
N SER A 44 -16.40 -8.08 5.64
CA SER A 44 -17.18 -9.16 5.04
C SER A 44 -16.30 -10.24 4.41
N ASP A 45 -16.87 -11.41 4.10
CA ASP A 45 -16.12 -12.52 3.50
C ASP A 45 -15.50 -12.14 2.15
N SER A 46 -16.19 -11.35 1.32
CA SER A 46 -15.66 -10.85 0.05
C SER A 46 -14.50 -9.86 0.25
N GLU A 47 -14.56 -9.02 1.27
CA GLU A 47 -13.49 -8.09 1.60
C GLU A 47 -12.28 -8.85 2.15
N LYS A 48 -12.49 -9.85 3.02
CA LYS A 48 -11.42 -10.75 3.48
C LYS A 48 -10.75 -11.48 2.32
N ALA A 49 -11.51 -11.98 1.36
CA ALA A 49 -10.96 -12.61 0.16
C ALA A 49 -10.11 -11.63 -0.67
N SER A 50 -10.55 -10.37 -0.79
CA SER A 50 -9.79 -9.32 -1.48
C SER A 50 -8.48 -9.00 -0.76
N LEU A 51 -8.50 -8.90 0.57
CA LEU A 51 -7.31 -8.68 1.39
C LEU A 51 -6.34 -9.86 1.30
N GLN A 52 -6.85 -11.09 1.33
CA GLN A 52 -6.04 -12.30 1.15
C GLN A 52 -5.39 -12.36 -0.25
N ALA A 53 -6.08 -11.87 -1.28
CA ALA A 53 -5.48 -11.74 -2.61
C ALA A 53 -4.31 -10.75 -2.64
N ILE A 54 -4.39 -9.65 -1.89
CA ILE A 54 -3.26 -8.70 -1.71
C ILE A 54 -2.10 -9.39 -0.99
N VAL A 55 -2.39 -10.12 0.10
CA VAL A 55 -1.38 -10.88 0.85
C VAL A 55 -0.63 -11.87 -0.06
N ALA A 56 -1.36 -12.54 -0.96
CA ALA A 56 -0.80 -13.51 -1.89
C ALA A 56 -0.15 -12.89 -3.15
N SER A 57 -0.24 -11.57 -3.35
CA SER A 57 0.21 -10.92 -4.57
C SER A 57 1.73 -10.70 -4.60
N ASP A 58 2.41 -11.11 -5.66
CA ASP A 58 3.84 -10.81 -5.87
C ASP A 58 4.10 -9.33 -6.16
N SER A 59 3.07 -8.58 -6.58
CA SER A 59 3.19 -7.16 -6.88
C SER A 59 2.93 -6.24 -5.68
N ALA A 60 2.37 -6.77 -4.58
CA ALA A 60 2.17 -6.01 -3.35
C ALA A 60 3.46 -6.00 -2.52
N THR A 61 3.74 -4.85 -1.92
CA THR A 61 4.85 -4.65 -0.99
C THR A 61 4.61 -5.39 0.33
N ASP A 62 5.68 -5.68 1.07
CA ASP A 62 5.55 -6.33 2.38
C ASP A 62 4.77 -5.47 3.40
N ALA A 63 4.83 -4.14 3.26
CA ALA A 63 4.07 -3.21 4.09
C ALA A 63 2.56 -3.32 3.78
N GLU A 64 2.17 -3.32 2.50
CA GLU A 64 0.77 -3.52 2.09
C GLU A 64 0.24 -4.89 2.52
N LYS A 65 1.03 -5.95 2.38
CA LYS A 65 0.67 -7.30 2.83
C LYS A 65 0.44 -7.34 4.34
N THR A 66 1.30 -6.67 5.11
CA THR A 66 1.13 -6.55 6.57
C THR A 66 -0.18 -5.86 6.93
N VAL A 67 -0.46 -4.71 6.31
CA VAL A 67 -1.70 -3.97 6.58
C VAL A 67 -2.94 -4.77 6.14
N ALA A 68 -2.90 -5.40 4.97
CA ALA A 68 -3.99 -6.23 4.47
C ALA A 68 -4.28 -7.44 5.36
N SER A 69 -3.22 -8.13 5.83
CA SER A 69 -3.35 -9.25 6.77
C SER A 69 -3.98 -8.82 8.09
N ALA A 70 -3.50 -7.72 8.68
CA ALA A 70 -4.05 -7.19 9.92
C ALA A 70 -5.53 -6.79 9.77
N LEU A 71 -5.88 -6.14 8.66
CA LEU A 71 -7.26 -5.75 8.36
C LEU A 71 -8.17 -6.97 8.14
N ALA A 72 -7.67 -8.04 7.52
CA ALA A 72 -8.43 -9.27 7.34
C ALA A 72 -8.73 -9.99 8.67
N ASN A 73 -7.82 -9.85 9.64
CA ASN A 73 -7.90 -10.49 10.96
C ASN A 73 -8.64 -9.64 12.01
N ILE A 74 -8.94 -8.38 11.71
CA ILE A 74 -9.58 -7.49 12.69
C ILE A 74 -10.97 -8.02 13.07
N GLN A 75 -11.30 -7.93 14.37
CA GLN A 75 -12.61 -8.34 14.90
C GLN A 75 -13.35 -7.17 15.54
N HIS A 76 -12.92 -6.75 16.73
CA HIS A 76 -13.39 -5.50 17.36
C HIS A 76 -12.34 -4.40 17.31
N LYS A 77 -11.07 -4.83 17.32
CA LYS A 77 -9.84 -4.06 17.22
C LYS A 77 -8.74 -4.98 16.69
N VAL A 78 -7.59 -4.40 16.32
CA VAL A 78 -6.39 -5.17 15.97
C VAL A 78 -5.92 -6.05 17.13
N SER A 79 -5.36 -7.23 16.82
CA SER A 79 -4.72 -8.09 17.81
C SER A 79 -3.37 -7.51 18.24
N ASP A 80 -2.83 -7.91 19.40
CA ASP A 80 -1.53 -7.41 19.85
C ASP A 80 -0.40 -7.78 18.88
N THR A 81 -0.47 -8.98 18.28
CA THR A 81 0.47 -9.44 17.25
C THR A 81 0.40 -8.56 16.01
N ASP A 82 -0.81 -8.30 15.51
CA ASP A 82 -1.00 -7.45 14.33
C ASP A 82 -0.61 -6.00 14.64
N ALA A 83 -0.89 -5.50 15.86
CA ALA A 83 -0.52 -4.15 16.28
C ALA A 83 1.00 -3.96 16.28
N ALA A 84 1.77 -4.94 16.74
CA ALA A 84 3.23 -4.88 16.67
C ALA A 84 3.75 -4.84 15.23
N ALA A 85 3.16 -5.62 14.33
CA ALA A 85 3.51 -5.62 12.90
C ALA A 85 3.12 -4.30 12.22
N LEU A 86 1.95 -3.74 12.52
CA LEU A 86 1.51 -2.45 12.01
C LEU A 86 2.41 -1.31 12.50
N GLN A 87 2.87 -1.36 13.76
CA GLN A 87 3.81 -0.36 14.27
C GLN A 87 5.14 -0.40 13.49
N GLN A 88 5.64 -1.59 13.14
CA GLN A 88 6.81 -1.72 12.27
C GLN A 88 6.59 -1.09 10.89
N VAL A 89 5.37 -1.18 10.33
CA VAL A 89 5.03 -0.49 9.08
C VAL A 89 5.05 1.03 9.26
N VAL A 90 4.45 1.55 10.34
CA VAL A 90 4.43 2.99 10.65
C VAL A 90 5.85 3.57 10.74
N ASP A 91 6.76 2.82 11.36
CA ASP A 91 8.16 3.21 11.58
C ASP A 91 9.08 2.94 10.37
N ASN A 92 8.59 2.24 9.34
CA ASN A 92 9.37 1.90 8.14
C ASN A 92 9.41 3.09 7.17
N ALA A 93 10.56 3.78 7.10
CA ALA A 93 10.77 4.90 6.19
C ALA A 93 10.71 4.54 4.70
N GLU A 94 10.87 3.26 4.34
CA GLU A 94 10.77 2.77 2.97
C GLU A 94 9.32 2.48 2.55
N ALA A 95 8.38 2.40 3.50
CA ALA A 95 6.96 2.29 3.19
C ALA A 95 6.41 3.64 2.72
N SER A 96 5.48 3.60 1.77
CA SER A 96 4.83 4.83 1.29
C SER A 96 4.09 5.55 2.42
N ALA A 97 3.87 6.86 2.25
CA ALA A 97 3.17 7.66 3.25
C ALA A 97 1.73 7.16 3.45
N GLU A 98 1.08 6.75 2.37
CA GLU A 98 -0.27 6.21 2.35
C GLU A 98 -0.35 4.89 3.11
N VAL A 99 0.58 3.96 2.90
CA VAL A 99 0.60 2.66 3.59
C VAL A 99 0.89 2.84 5.09
N ARG A 100 1.77 3.78 5.45
CA ARG A 100 2.01 4.16 6.85
C ARG A 100 0.77 4.77 7.50
N GLU A 101 0.04 5.63 6.79
CA GLU A 101 -1.20 6.22 7.28
C GLU A 101 -2.30 5.15 7.44
N LEU A 102 -2.43 4.20 6.49
CA LEU A 102 -3.34 3.06 6.63
C LEU A 102 -3.03 2.22 7.87
N ALA A 103 -1.74 1.93 8.13
CA ALA A 103 -1.33 1.22 9.33
C ALA A 103 -1.67 2.00 10.61
N GLN A 104 -1.42 3.32 10.61
CA GLN A 104 -1.72 4.19 11.74
C GLN A 104 -3.22 4.28 12.03
N ILE A 105 -4.06 4.39 11.00
CA ILE A 105 -5.52 4.38 11.14
C ILE A 105 -5.96 3.05 11.72
N LEU A 106 -5.49 1.93 11.15
CA LEU A 106 -5.90 0.59 11.56
C LEU A 106 -5.55 0.28 13.03
N LEU A 107 -4.41 0.76 13.52
CA LEU A 107 -4.02 0.69 14.94
C LEU A 107 -5.03 1.34 15.89
N ASN A 108 -5.70 2.40 15.43
CA ASN A 108 -6.63 3.20 16.23
C ASN A 108 -8.10 2.78 16.05
N VAL A 109 -8.40 1.87 15.12
CA VAL A 109 -9.78 1.43 14.88
C VAL A 109 -10.32 0.63 16.06
N MET A 110 -11.46 1.09 16.58
CA MET A 110 -12.35 0.32 17.44
C MET A 110 -13.74 0.27 16.81
N HIS A 111 -14.12 -0.90 16.31
CA HIS A 111 -15.29 -1.17 15.48
C HIS A 111 -15.29 -0.49 14.09
N SER A 112 -15.06 0.81 14.00
CA SER A 112 -15.05 1.55 12.73
C SER A 112 -14.09 2.74 12.78
N PRO A 113 -13.55 3.21 11.65
CA PRO A 113 -12.72 4.41 11.61
C PRO A 113 -13.47 5.66 12.06
N SER A 114 -12.73 6.61 12.64
CA SER A 114 -13.26 7.92 13.01
C SER A 114 -13.67 8.74 11.78
N ALA A 115 -14.44 9.81 11.97
CA ALA A 115 -14.80 10.70 10.86
C ALA A 115 -13.57 11.38 10.22
N GLU A 116 -12.56 11.70 11.04
CA GLU A 116 -11.28 12.24 10.56
C GLU A 116 -10.55 11.22 9.70
N ASP A 117 -10.41 9.99 10.20
CA ASP A 117 -9.73 8.92 9.46
C ASP A 117 -10.47 8.57 8.17
N LYS A 118 -11.81 8.60 8.16
CA LYS A 118 -12.59 8.44 6.93
C LYS A 118 -12.27 9.51 5.89
N GLY A 119 -12.03 10.76 6.31
CA GLY A 119 -11.59 11.82 5.41
C GLY A 119 -10.23 11.53 4.77
N LYS A 120 -9.30 10.96 5.54
CA LYS A 120 -7.98 10.55 5.03
C LYS A 120 -8.08 9.35 4.09
N LEU A 121 -8.84 8.33 4.47
CA LEU A 121 -9.08 7.13 3.65
C LEU A 121 -9.72 7.50 2.32
N GLN A 122 -10.68 8.42 2.31
CA GLN A 122 -11.33 8.87 1.08
C GLN A 122 -10.35 9.51 0.08
N ALA A 123 -9.25 10.12 0.54
CA ALA A 123 -8.22 10.69 -0.33
C ALA A 123 -7.31 9.63 -0.97
N MET A 124 -7.35 8.38 -0.51
CA MET A 124 -6.55 7.24 -0.98
C MET A 124 -7.34 6.27 -1.88
N MET A 125 -8.64 6.54 -2.09
CA MET A 125 -9.58 5.71 -2.87
C MET A 125 -9.66 6.19 -4.32
#